data_AF-A0A969Z7H2-F1
#
_entry.id   AF-A0A969Z7H2-F1
#
_cell.length_a   1.000
_cell.length_b   1.000
_cell.length_c   1.000
_cell.angle_alpha   90.00
_cell.angle_beta   90.00
_cell.angle_gamma   90.00
#
_symmetry.space_group_name_H-M   'P 1'
#
loop_
_entity.id
_entity.type
_entity.pdbx_description
1 polymer ?
#
loop_
_entity_poly.entity_id
_entity_poly.type
_entity_poly.pdbx_seq_one_letter_code
_entity_poly.pdbx_strand_id
1 'polypeptide(L)'
;MAGMVELLLLALGLSVDAMVAATTIGLCKVDLRARDGLRVGAYFGGFQALMPLLGYLLGSQFRRYVQPFDHWLILGLLLFVGGKMIWEARQFSDTDSISDPCSHWRLFILAIATSLDALAAGISLSLSQAPMLRSVVIIGLVTFLLSFAGAMWGRLLGKRFRSLASIAGGVILILIGLKVVVEHLSQGI
;
A
#
# COMPACT_ATOMS: atom_id res chain seq x y z
N MET A 1 -11.25 18.64 18.32
CA MET A 1 -11.33 17.22 18.72
C MET A 1 -11.66 16.44 17.47
N ALA A 2 -10.73 15.68 16.90
CA ALA A 2 -11.07 14.86 15.75
C ALA A 2 -12.17 13.88 16.15
N GLY A 3 -13.34 13.97 15.52
CA GLY A 3 -14.47 13.10 15.83
C GLY A 3 -14.10 11.64 15.52
N MET A 4 -14.70 10.68 16.22
CA MET A 4 -14.51 9.24 15.90
C MET A 4 -14.79 8.96 14.41
N VAL A 5 -15.74 9.69 13.82
CA VAL A 5 -16.09 9.62 12.40
C VAL A 5 -14.95 10.11 11.49
N GLU A 6 -14.31 11.24 11.80
CA GLU A 6 -13.19 11.76 10.99
C GLU A 6 -12.00 10.81 11.01
N LEU A 7 -11.73 10.21 12.17
CA LEU A 7 -10.64 9.25 12.34
C LEU A 7 -10.90 7.95 11.58
N LEU A 8 -12.16 7.49 11.55
CA LEU A 8 -12.56 6.35 10.71
C LEU A 8 -12.49 6.68 9.22
N LEU A 9 -12.92 7.87 8.80
CA LEU A 9 -12.81 8.31 7.41
C LEU A 9 -11.35 8.43 6.97
N LEU A 10 -10.48 8.97 7.82
CA LEU A 10 -9.03 9.01 7.60
C LEU A 10 -8.45 7.60 7.48
N ALA A 11 -8.78 6.71 8.42
CA ALA A 11 -8.30 5.33 8.40
C ALA A 11 -8.75 4.57 7.15
N LEU A 12 -10.00 4.78 6.72
CA LEU A 12 -10.51 4.20 5.48
C LEU A 12 -9.78 4.76 4.26
N GLY A 13 -9.62 6.08 4.17
CA GLY A 13 -8.91 6.73 3.07
C GLY A 13 -7.47 6.23 2.93
N LEU A 14 -6.72 6.22 4.03
CA LEU A 14 -5.33 5.74 4.06
C LEU A 14 -5.19 4.24 3.77
N SER A 15 -6.24 3.45 4.00
CA SER A 15 -6.20 2.00 3.77
C SER A 15 -6.50 1.62 2.33
N VAL A 16 -6.99 2.53 1.49
CA VAL A 16 -7.37 2.22 0.10
C VAL A 16 -6.16 1.76 -0.70
N ASP A 17 -5.04 2.47 -0.64
CA ASP A 17 -3.84 2.13 -1.43
C ASP A 17 -3.27 0.77 -1.00
N ALA A 18 -3.20 0.51 0.30
CA ALA A 18 -2.81 -0.78 0.86
C ALA A 18 -3.79 -1.91 0.50
N MET A 19 -5.10 -1.65 0.44
CA MET A 19 -6.11 -2.61 0.02
C MET A 19 -5.98 -2.95 -1.47
N VAL A 20 -5.77 -1.95 -2.32
CA VAL A 20 -5.60 -2.14 -3.76
C VAL A 20 -4.29 -2.91 -4.03
N ALA A 21 -3.20 -2.55 -3.38
CA ALA A 21 -1.94 -3.28 -3.44
C ALA A 21 -2.08 -4.74 -3.00
N ALA A 22 -2.77 -4.99 -1.87
CA ALA A 22 -3.06 -6.34 -1.39
C ALA A 22 -3.95 -7.15 -2.34
N THR A 23 -4.95 -6.51 -2.94
CA THR A 23 -5.83 -7.13 -3.96
C THR A 23 -5.02 -7.52 -5.19
N THR A 24 -4.11 -6.66 -5.64
CA THR A 24 -3.20 -6.96 -6.74
C THR A 24 -2.28 -8.14 -6.44
N ILE A 25 -1.76 -8.26 -5.21
CA ILE A 25 -1.00 -9.44 -4.78
C ILE A 25 -1.87 -10.70 -4.85
N GLY A 26 -3.12 -10.61 -4.38
CA GLY A 26 -4.11 -11.69 -4.47
C GLY A 26 -4.41 -12.11 -5.91
N LEU A 27 -4.57 -11.14 -6.82
CA LEU A 27 -4.79 -11.37 -8.25
C LEU A 27 -3.64 -12.16 -8.90
N CYS A 28 -2.41 -11.95 -8.43
CA CYS A 28 -1.22 -12.57 -9.01
C CYS A 28 -0.88 -13.93 -8.41
N LYS A 29 -1.35 -14.25 -7.21
CA LYS A 29 -1.10 -15.52 -6.52
C LYS A 29 -2.38 -16.34 -6.39
N VAL A 30 -2.62 -17.21 -7.37
CA VAL A 30 -3.82 -18.07 -7.44
C VAL A 30 -3.95 -19.02 -6.23
N ASP A 31 -2.82 -19.53 -5.73
CA ASP A 31 -2.74 -20.44 -4.57
C ASP A 31 -2.52 -19.72 -3.25
N LEU A 32 -2.86 -18.42 -3.17
CA LEU A 32 -2.71 -17.63 -1.95
C LEU A 32 -3.48 -18.30 -0.79
N ARG A 33 -2.74 -18.76 0.22
CA ARG A 33 -3.33 -19.41 1.41
C ARG A 33 -3.78 -18.34 2.39
N ALA A 34 -4.68 -18.69 3.31
CA ALA A 34 -5.06 -17.78 4.40
C ALA A 34 -3.83 -17.28 5.19
N ARG A 35 -2.77 -18.09 5.31
CA ARG A 35 -1.49 -17.69 5.90
C ARG A 35 -0.78 -16.58 5.12
N ASP A 36 -0.83 -16.62 3.79
CA ASP A 36 -0.25 -15.57 2.94
C ASP A 36 -1.08 -14.29 3.02
N GLY A 37 -2.42 -14.40 3.03
CA GLY A 37 -3.30 -13.26 3.28
C GLY A 37 -3.06 -12.61 4.64
N LEU A 38 -2.82 -13.42 5.68
CA LEU A 38 -2.47 -12.94 7.01
C LEU A 38 -1.12 -12.21 7.02
N ARG A 39 -0.13 -12.72 6.27
CA ARG A 39 1.16 -12.04 6.10
C ARG A 39 0.99 -10.70 5.39
N VAL A 40 0.24 -10.67 4.28
CA VAL A 40 -0.08 -9.43 3.54
C VAL A 40 -0.72 -8.42 4.49
N GLY A 41 -1.79 -8.82 5.20
CA GLY A 41 -2.44 -7.97 6.20
C GLY A 41 -1.47 -7.48 7.27
N ALA A 42 -0.62 -8.35 7.81
CA ALA A 42 0.35 -7.99 8.85
C ALA A 42 1.42 -7.00 8.36
N TYR A 43 1.91 -7.15 7.12
CA TYR A 43 2.84 -6.20 6.51
C TYR A 43 2.16 -4.84 6.31
N PHE A 44 1.05 -4.79 5.58
CA PHE A 44 0.37 -3.52 5.30
C PHE A 44 -0.14 -2.87 6.59
N GLY A 45 -0.90 -3.57 7.43
CA GLY A 45 -1.41 -3.03 8.68
C GLY A 45 -0.31 -2.64 9.68
N GLY A 46 0.79 -3.39 9.74
CA GLY A 46 1.93 -3.06 10.58
C GLY A 46 2.65 -1.78 10.14
N PHE A 47 2.94 -1.65 8.83
CA PHE A 47 3.54 -0.44 8.28
C PHE A 47 2.59 0.77 8.34
N GLN A 48 1.29 0.59 8.06
CA GLN A 48 0.28 1.65 8.17
C GLN A 48 0.05 2.09 9.62
N ALA A 49 0.34 1.26 10.63
CA ALA A 49 0.33 1.67 12.03
C ALA A 49 1.63 2.40 12.41
N LEU A 50 2.76 1.88 11.95
CA LEU A 50 4.09 2.40 12.28
C LEU A 50 4.36 3.76 11.65
N MET A 51 3.92 4.01 10.41
CA MET A 51 4.18 5.28 9.72
C MET A 51 3.49 6.49 10.36
N PRO A 52 2.18 6.46 10.71
CA PRO A 52 1.56 7.55 11.47
C PRO A 52 2.23 7.80 12.82
N LEU A 53 2.70 6.74 13.48
CA LEU A 53 3.45 6.83 14.74
C LEU A 53 4.78 7.57 14.53
N LEU A 54 5.53 7.20 13.50
CA LEU A 54 6.77 7.91 13.12
C LEU A 54 6.49 9.36 12.74
N GLY A 55 5.47 9.62 11.92
CA GLY A 55 5.09 10.98 11.51
C GLY A 55 4.70 11.86 12.70
N TYR A 56 4.00 11.27 13.67
CA TYR A 56 3.64 11.96 14.90
C TYR A 56 4.85 12.28 15.79
N LEU A 57 5.79 11.33 15.94
CA LEU A 57 7.01 11.51 16.76
C LEU A 57 8.01 12.50 16.13
N LEU A 58 8.13 12.47 14.80
CA LEU A 58 9.09 13.29 14.05
C LEU A 58 8.59 14.73 13.83
N GLY A 59 7.27 14.94 13.86
CA GLY A 59 6.66 16.27 13.83
C GLY A 59 7.04 17.12 12.61
N SER A 60 7.02 18.45 12.77
CA SER A 60 7.24 19.42 11.69
C SER A 60 8.66 19.42 11.10
N GLN A 61 9.66 18.85 11.79
CA GLN A 61 11.05 18.75 11.32
C GLN A 61 11.18 17.85 10.08
N PHE A 62 10.33 16.82 9.97
CA PHE A 62 10.38 15.85 8.87
C PHE A 62 9.68 16.32 7.60
N ARG A 63 8.74 17.28 7.72
CA ARG A 63 7.94 17.80 6.59
C ARG A 63 8.82 18.36 5.47
N ARG A 64 9.96 18.97 5.83
CA ARG A 64 10.91 19.60 4.88
C ARG A 64 11.87 18.61 4.21
N TYR A 65 12.12 17.45 4.83
CA TYR A 65 13.09 16.46 4.35
C TYR A 65 12.46 15.34 3.53
N VAL A 66 11.21 14.95 3.85
CA VAL A 66 10.56 13.82 3.18
C VAL A 66 9.78 14.25 1.93
N GLN A 67 9.07 15.38 1.96
CA GLN A 67 8.20 15.81 0.84
C GLN A 67 8.86 15.80 -0.56
N PRO A 68 10.14 16.20 -0.75
CA PRO A 68 10.73 16.24 -2.10
C PRO A 68 11.13 14.87 -2.64
N PHE A 69 11.53 13.93 -1.77
CA PHE A 69 12.10 12.63 -2.18
C PHE A 69 11.07 11.50 -2.20
N ASP A 70 9.99 11.64 -1.43
CA ASP A 70 8.99 10.60 -1.21
C ASP A 70 8.31 10.16 -2.52
N HIS A 71 7.82 11.12 -3.31
CA HIS A 71 7.00 10.86 -4.48
C HIS A 71 7.75 10.16 -5.62
N TRP A 72 9.01 10.53 -5.88
CA TRP A 72 9.85 9.84 -6.87
C TRP A 72 10.26 8.44 -6.41
N LEU A 73 10.46 8.24 -5.10
CA LEU A 73 10.67 6.91 -4.53
C LEU A 73 9.42 6.04 -4.67
N ILE A 74 8.24 6.54 -4.31
CA ILE A 74 6.96 5.84 -4.49
C ILE A 74 6.77 5.46 -5.95
N LEU A 75 6.89 6.42 -6.88
CA LEU A 75 6.75 6.16 -8.31
C LEU A 75 7.75 5.10 -8.77
N GLY A 76 9.03 5.25 -8.43
CA GLY A 76 10.07 4.30 -8.82
C GLY A 76 9.80 2.89 -8.33
N LEU A 77 9.38 2.74 -7.07
CA LEU A 77 9.06 1.45 -6.46
C LEU A 77 7.83 0.80 -7.08
N LEU A 78 6.73 1.54 -7.28
CA LEU A 78 5.51 1.00 -7.90
C LEU A 78 5.70 0.74 -9.39
N LEU A 79 6.46 1.58 -10.11
CA LEU A 79 6.80 1.35 -11.52
C LEU A 79 7.69 0.11 -11.65
N PHE A 80 8.65 -0.07 -10.75
CA PHE A 80 9.50 -1.25 -10.74
C PHE A 80 8.70 -2.53 -10.47
N VAL A 81 7.87 -2.56 -9.42
CA VAL A 81 7.08 -3.76 -9.11
C VAL A 81 5.98 -3.99 -10.14
N GLY A 82 5.22 -2.96 -10.52
CA GLY A 82 4.16 -3.06 -11.53
C GLY A 82 4.69 -3.40 -12.92
N GLY A 83 5.81 -2.80 -13.33
CA GLY A 83 6.52 -3.13 -14.56
C GLY A 83 7.04 -4.56 -14.57
N LYS A 84 7.64 -5.03 -13.46
CA LYS A 84 8.07 -6.43 -13.31
C LYS A 84 6.88 -7.39 -13.43
N MET A 85 5.72 -7.03 -12.88
CA MET A 85 4.50 -7.85 -13.00
C MET A 85 3.96 -7.92 -14.44
N ILE A 86 3.95 -6.82 -15.19
CA ILE A 86 3.54 -6.79 -16.59
C ILE A 86 4.53 -7.59 -17.47
N TRP A 87 5.83 -7.46 -17.18
CA TRP A 87 6.88 -8.20 -17.86
C TRP A 87 6.73 -9.71 -17.64
N GLU A 88 6.58 -10.14 -16.38
CA GLU A 88 6.31 -11.53 -16.01
C GLU A 88 5.03 -12.06 -16.66
N ALA A 89 3.98 -11.24 -16.76
CA ALA A 89 2.72 -11.62 -17.39
C ALA A 89 2.84 -11.90 -18.90
N ARG A 90 3.76 -11.21 -19.59
CA ARG A 90 4.05 -11.39 -21.02
C ARG A 90 5.01 -12.55 -21.31
N GLN A 91 5.84 -12.93 -20.34
CA GLN A 91 6.80 -14.04 -20.45
C GLN A 91 6.23 -15.40 -20.05
N PHE A 92 4.90 -15.52 -19.91
CA PHE A 92 4.18 -16.75 -19.54
C PHE A 92 4.36 -17.94 -20.52
N SER A 93 5.18 -17.82 -21.56
CA SER A 93 5.35 -18.85 -22.60
C SER A 93 6.55 -19.79 -22.43
N ASP A 94 7.49 -19.59 -21.50
CA ASP A 94 8.55 -20.58 -21.29
C ASP A 94 9.10 -20.54 -19.87
N THR A 95 8.84 -21.62 -19.11
CA THR A 95 9.61 -22.28 -18.02
C THR A 95 10.34 -21.46 -16.93
N ASP A 96 10.41 -20.13 -16.97
CA ASP A 96 11.17 -19.35 -15.99
C ASP A 96 10.32 -18.98 -14.76
N SER A 97 10.93 -19.21 -13.60
CA SER A 97 10.40 -19.02 -12.25
C SER A 97 9.68 -17.68 -12.07
N ILE A 98 8.34 -17.72 -12.05
CA ILE A 98 7.50 -16.59 -11.66
C ILE A 98 7.90 -16.17 -10.24
N SER A 99 8.44 -14.95 -10.08
CA SER A 99 8.80 -14.44 -8.75
C SER A 99 7.56 -14.43 -7.87
N ASP A 100 7.64 -15.00 -6.66
CA ASP A 100 6.50 -15.07 -5.75
C ASP A 100 5.95 -13.65 -5.45
N PRO A 101 4.69 -13.34 -5.81
CA PRO A 101 4.06 -12.06 -5.51
C PRO A 101 4.03 -11.73 -4.02
N CYS A 102 4.08 -12.73 -3.14
CA CYS A 102 4.18 -12.59 -1.69
C CYS A 102 5.61 -12.66 -1.16
N SER A 103 6.63 -12.48 -2.01
CA SER A 103 8.02 -12.38 -1.54
C SER A 103 8.17 -11.24 -0.54
N HIS A 104 8.88 -11.50 0.56
CA HIS A 104 9.12 -10.53 1.63
C HIS A 104 9.65 -9.20 1.09
N TRP A 105 10.50 -9.26 0.06
CA TRP A 105 11.02 -8.08 -0.63
C TRP A 105 9.93 -7.24 -1.32
N ARG A 106 9.01 -7.87 -2.08
CA ARG A 106 7.89 -7.17 -2.72
C ARG A 106 6.92 -6.60 -1.68
N LEU A 107 6.56 -7.39 -0.67
CA LEU A 107 5.66 -6.95 0.40
C LEU A 107 6.24 -5.75 1.15
N PHE A 108 7.54 -5.77 1.45
CA PHE A 108 8.22 -4.67 2.11
C PHE A 108 8.22 -3.40 1.26
N ILE A 109 8.57 -3.50 -0.03
CA ILE A 109 8.55 -2.37 -0.96
C ILE A 109 7.15 -1.77 -1.08
N LEU A 110 6.13 -2.60 -1.30
CA LEU A 110 4.74 -2.13 -1.43
C LEU A 110 4.22 -1.52 -0.14
N ALA A 111 4.51 -2.15 1.01
CA ALA A 111 4.08 -1.65 2.31
C ALA A 111 4.71 -0.28 2.59
N ILE A 112 6.01 -0.09 2.31
CA ILE A 112 6.65 1.23 2.41
C ILE A 112 5.98 2.21 1.47
N ALA A 113 5.87 1.87 0.18
CA ALA A 113 5.39 2.82 -0.82
C ALA A 113 3.94 3.27 -0.59
N THR A 114 3.08 2.38 -0.06
CA THR A 114 1.67 2.68 0.26
C THR A 114 1.46 3.27 1.66
N SER A 115 2.47 3.27 2.53
CA SER A 115 2.34 3.81 3.89
C SER A 115 2.88 5.24 4.03
N LEU A 116 3.45 5.80 2.98
CA LEU A 116 4.01 7.17 2.98
C LEU A 116 2.90 8.23 3.08
N ASP A 117 1.71 7.96 2.53
CA ASP A 117 0.52 8.78 2.79
C ASP A 117 0.12 8.78 4.27
N ALA A 118 0.24 7.63 4.94
CA ALA A 118 -0.05 7.48 6.36
C ALA A 118 0.99 8.22 7.24
N LEU A 119 2.24 8.33 6.78
CA LEU A 119 3.27 9.16 7.41
C LEU A 119 2.87 10.64 7.39
N ALA A 120 2.46 11.16 6.22
CA ALA A 120 2.01 12.54 6.06
C ALA A 120 0.76 12.85 6.91
N ALA A 121 -0.19 11.91 6.99
CA ALA A 121 -1.34 12.00 7.88
C ALA A 121 -0.93 12.00 9.36
N GLY A 122 0.09 11.22 9.75
CA GLY A 122 0.67 11.22 11.10
C GLY A 122 1.24 12.57 11.52
N ILE A 123 1.95 13.26 10.62
CA ILE A 123 2.44 14.63 10.85
C ILE A 123 1.26 15.59 11.06
N SER A 124 0.21 15.47 10.25
CA SER A 124 -1.00 16.30 10.40
C SER A 124 -1.75 16.04 11.71
N LEU A 125 -1.80 14.78 12.17
CA LEU A 125 -2.38 14.40 13.45
C LEU A 125 -1.59 14.94 14.65
N SER A 126 -0.27 15.07 14.52
CA SER A 126 0.60 15.63 15.56
C SER A 126 0.24 17.09 15.87
N LEU A 127 -0.16 17.84 14.84
CA LEU A 127 -0.61 19.23 14.97
C LEU A 127 -2.01 19.33 15.63
N SER A 128 -2.86 18.32 15.46
CA SER A 128 -4.24 18.32 15.93
C SER A 128 -4.43 17.82 17.38
N GLN A 129 -3.35 17.47 18.09
CA GLN A 129 -3.36 16.89 19.45
C GLN A 129 -4.34 15.71 19.63
N ALA A 130 -4.59 14.93 18.57
CA ALA A 130 -5.44 13.75 18.65
C ALA A 130 -4.76 12.64 19.47
N PRO A 131 -5.52 11.75 20.14
CA PRO A 131 -4.95 10.64 20.91
C PRO A 131 -4.23 9.65 19.97
N MET A 132 -2.92 9.82 19.87
CA MET A 132 -1.99 9.11 18.96
C MET A 132 -2.22 7.59 18.96
N LEU A 133 -2.25 6.99 20.16
CA LEU A 133 -2.37 5.54 20.30
C LEU A 133 -3.68 5.01 19.70
N ARG A 134 -4.78 5.77 19.84
CA ARG A 134 -6.09 5.39 19.31
C ARG A 134 -6.12 5.47 17.78
N SER A 135 -5.55 6.54 17.21
CA SER A 135 -5.45 6.70 15.75
C SER A 135 -4.62 5.60 15.11
N VAL A 136 -3.44 5.33 15.66
CA VAL A 136 -2.51 4.31 15.15
C VAL A 136 -3.13 2.91 15.16
N VAL A 137 -3.79 2.54 16.27
CA VAL A 137 -4.43 1.23 16.39
C VAL A 137 -5.59 1.08 15.41
N ILE A 138 -6.43 2.11 15.26
CA ILE A 138 -7.58 2.05 14.36
C ILE A 138 -7.12 1.98 12.90
N ILE A 139 -6.17 2.83 12.48
CA ILE A 139 -5.61 2.80 11.13
C ILE A 139 -5.02 1.42 10.85
N GLY A 140 -4.11 0.94 11.71
CA GLY A 140 -3.48 -0.36 11.54
C GLY A 140 -4.47 -1.52 11.47
N LEU A 141 -5.50 -1.54 12.32
CA LEU A 141 -6.50 -2.60 12.34
C LEU A 141 -7.40 -2.56 11.10
N VAL A 142 -7.86 -1.38 10.69
CA VAL A 142 -8.68 -1.19 9.48
C VAL A 142 -7.88 -1.62 8.25
N THR A 143 -6.63 -1.17 8.12
CA THR A 143 -5.76 -1.57 7.00
C THR A 143 -5.50 -3.06 7.00
N PHE A 144 -5.21 -3.67 8.16
CA PHE A 144 -5.00 -5.11 8.27
C PHE A 144 -6.20 -5.91 7.75
N LEU A 145 -7.41 -5.55 8.21
CA LEU A 145 -8.64 -6.24 7.81
C LEU A 145 -8.95 -6.05 6.32
N LEU A 146 -8.79 -4.82 5.81
CA LEU A 146 -9.03 -4.51 4.40
C LEU A 146 -8.00 -5.15 3.48
N SER A 147 -6.72 -5.14 3.83
CA SER A 147 -5.67 -5.80 3.05
C SER A 147 -5.83 -7.33 3.07
N PHE A 148 -6.22 -7.93 4.19
CA PHE A 148 -6.54 -9.36 4.25
C PHE A 148 -7.73 -9.71 3.34
N ALA A 149 -8.83 -8.95 3.46
CA ALA A 149 -10.02 -9.14 2.65
C ALA A 149 -9.73 -8.93 1.15
N GLY A 150 -9.00 -7.86 0.82
CA GLY A 150 -8.57 -7.53 -0.54
C GLY A 150 -7.71 -8.62 -1.15
N ALA A 151 -6.72 -9.15 -0.41
CA ALA A 151 -5.90 -10.27 -0.89
C ALA A 151 -6.74 -11.54 -1.14
N MET A 152 -7.71 -11.84 -0.29
CA MET A 152 -8.59 -12.99 -0.46
C MET A 152 -9.53 -12.81 -1.66
N TRP A 153 -10.10 -11.62 -1.83
CA TRP A 153 -10.94 -11.28 -2.97
C TRP A 153 -10.15 -11.30 -4.28
N GLY A 154 -8.95 -10.72 -4.29
CA GLY A 154 -8.04 -10.75 -5.42
C GLY A 154 -7.72 -12.19 -5.84
N ARG A 155 -7.53 -13.10 -4.89
CA ARG A 155 -7.33 -14.53 -5.20
C ARG A 155 -8.50 -15.14 -5.95
N LEU A 156 -9.75 -14.85 -5.55
CA LEU A 156 -10.93 -15.38 -6.23
C LEU A 156 -10.98 -14.93 -7.69
N LEU A 157 -10.65 -13.67 -7.95
CA LEU A 157 -10.60 -13.10 -9.31
C LEU A 157 -9.41 -13.64 -10.12
N GLY A 158 -8.25 -13.82 -9.50
CA GLY A 158 -7.03 -14.33 -10.13
C GLY A 158 -7.15 -15.78 -10.62
N LYS A 159 -7.99 -16.61 -9.97
CA LYS A 159 -8.24 -18.00 -10.38
C LYS A 159 -8.79 -18.13 -11.80
N ARG A 160 -9.57 -17.15 -12.29
CA ARG A 160 -10.24 -17.25 -13.60
C ARG A 160 -9.42 -16.64 -14.74
N PHE A 161 -8.54 -15.68 -14.44
CA PHE A 161 -7.87 -14.86 -15.45
C PHE A 161 -6.40 -14.56 -15.10
N ARG A 162 -5.57 -15.57 -14.84
CA ARG A 162 -4.20 -15.40 -14.30
C ARG A 162 -3.33 -14.39 -15.04
N SER A 163 -3.18 -14.51 -16.37
CA SER A 163 -2.33 -13.60 -17.17
C SER A 163 -2.90 -12.17 -17.21
N LEU A 164 -4.21 -12.03 -17.46
CA LEU A 164 -4.90 -10.73 -17.45
C LEU A 164 -4.87 -10.07 -16.06
N ALA A 165 -4.99 -10.86 -14.99
CA ALA A 165 -4.96 -10.39 -13.61
C ALA A 165 -3.58 -9.84 -13.22
N SER A 166 -2.49 -10.46 -13.68
CA SER A 166 -1.14 -9.93 -13.48
C SER A 166 -0.88 -8.63 -14.24
N ILE A 167 -1.37 -8.52 -15.49
CA ILE A 167 -1.26 -7.27 -16.26
C ILE A 167 -2.09 -6.18 -15.60
N ALA A 168 -3.36 -6.46 -15.26
CA ALA A 168 -4.24 -5.51 -14.61
C ALA A 168 -3.67 -5.03 -13.26
N GLY A 169 -3.15 -5.96 -12.45
CA GLY A 169 -2.48 -5.62 -11.20
C GLY A 169 -1.27 -4.70 -11.39
N GLY A 170 -0.41 -5.01 -12.35
CA GLY A 170 0.75 -4.17 -12.66
C GLY A 170 0.35 -2.78 -13.16
N VAL A 171 -0.67 -2.70 -14.01
CA VAL A 171 -1.23 -1.43 -14.50
C VAL A 171 -1.82 -0.62 -13.34
N ILE A 172 -2.59 -1.23 -12.44
CA ILE A 172 -3.15 -0.56 -11.27
C ILE A 172 -2.05 0.00 -10.37
N LEU A 173 -0.96 -0.74 -10.13
CA LEU A 173 0.18 -0.22 -9.36
C LEU A 173 0.83 1.00 -10.04
N ILE A 174 1.05 0.93 -11.35
CA ILE A 174 1.61 2.06 -12.10
C ILE A 174 0.67 3.28 -12.01
N LEU A 175 -0.65 3.06 -12.11
CA LEU A 175 -1.64 4.14 -11.97
C LEU A 175 -1.64 4.76 -10.58
N ILE A 176 -1.51 3.96 -9.51
CA ILE A 176 -1.37 4.49 -8.13
C ILE A 176 -0.11 5.35 -8.02
N GLY A 177 1.04 4.84 -8.48
CA GLY A 177 2.30 5.58 -8.43
C GLY A 177 2.24 6.88 -9.25
N LEU A 178 1.60 6.85 -10.42
CA LEU A 178 1.42 8.04 -11.25
C LEU A 178 0.47 9.05 -10.60
N LYS A 179 -0.61 8.57 -9.98
CA LYS A 179 -1.56 9.41 -9.24
C LYS A 179 -0.84 10.19 -8.14
N VAL A 180 -0.01 9.52 -7.34
CA VAL A 180 0.77 10.16 -6.26
C VAL A 180 1.65 11.31 -6.80
N VAL A 181 2.31 11.12 -7.95
CA VAL A 181 3.15 12.16 -8.56
C VAL A 181 2.33 13.31 -9.13
N VAL A 182 1.23 13.02 -9.80
CA VAL A 182 0.34 14.06 -10.35
C VAL A 182 -0.29 14.89 -9.24
N GLU A 183 -0.69 14.25 -8.14
CA GLU A 183 -1.28 14.91 -6.98
C GLU A 183 -0.26 15.84 -6.31
N HIS A 184 1.01 15.44 -6.25
CA HIS A 184 2.10 16.29 -5.78
C HIS A 184 2.39 17.48 -6.70
N LEU A 185 2.53 17.24 -8.02
CA LEU A 185 2.75 18.30 -9.01
C LEU A 185 1.59 19.31 -9.06
N SER A 186 0.35 18.84 -8.90
CA SER A 186 -0.85 19.68 -8.88
C SER A 186 -1.01 20.50 -7.60
N GLN A 187 -0.51 20.01 -6.46
CA GLN A 187 -0.61 20.70 -5.18
C GLN A 187 0.54 21.70 -4.94
N GLY A 188 1.54 21.75 -5.81
CA GLY A 188 2.52 22.83 -5.85
C GLY A 188 3.23 23.08 -4.51
N ILE A 189 3.80 22.02 -3.93
CA ILE A 189 4.83 22.11 -2.89
C ILE A 189 6.15 21.62 -3.48
#